data_AF-A0A6P8CWW1-F1
#
_entry.id   AF-A0A6P8CWW1-F1
#
_cell.length_a   1.000
_cell.length_b   1.000
_cell.length_c   1.000
_cell.angle_alpha   90.00
_cell.angle_beta   90.00
_cell.angle_gamma   90.00
#
_symmetry.space_group_name_H-M   'P 1'
#
loop_
_entity.id
_entity.type
_entity.pdbx_description
1 polymer ?
#
loop_
_entity_poly.entity_id
_entity_poly.type
_entity_poly.pdbx_seq_one_letter_code
_entity_poly.pdbx_strand_id
1 'polypeptide(L)'
;MILTYNTKDRDGSTTYGGYSDIMVTDEHYAVAIPDNLPLDGAAPLLCAGITVYSPLKNYGLNRPGLHVGVVGLGGLGHVAVKFAKAMGLKVTVISTSPSKKEEAIDRPGADLFLVSSDPEQMQSAMGTLDIIIDTVSAAHALLPLVELLRSSGKLIMVGAPQRPLELLIMPPKKPRNLGNPNGMLAMVLCYFLLKLIRIHLL
;
A
#
# COMPACT_ATOMS: atom_id res chain seq x y z
N MET A 1 -0.68 2.96 -22.88
CA MET A 1 -1.03 3.62 -21.60
C MET A 1 -0.81 5.10 -21.81
N ILE A 2 -1.82 5.92 -21.53
CA ILE A 2 -1.72 7.38 -21.58
C ILE A 2 -1.58 7.84 -20.13
N LEU A 3 -0.50 8.55 -19.82
CA LEU A 3 -0.25 9.08 -18.47
C LEU A 3 -0.66 10.55 -18.41
N THR A 4 -0.86 11.04 -17.19
CA THR A 4 -1.26 12.44 -16.95
C THR A 4 -0.19 13.47 -17.33
N TYR A 5 1.05 13.06 -17.57
CA TYR A 5 2.13 13.96 -17.98
C TYR A 5 3.15 13.28 -18.90
N ASN A 6 3.73 14.07 -19.80
CA ASN A 6 4.87 13.71 -20.65
C ASN A 6 4.66 12.42 -21.48
N THR A 7 3.43 12.17 -21.92
CA THR A 7 3.10 11.08 -22.83
C THR A 7 2.27 11.60 -24.00
N LYS A 8 2.16 10.78 -25.07
CA LYS A 8 1.31 11.11 -26.21
C LYS A 8 -0.13 10.70 -25.94
N ASP A 9 -1.04 11.65 -26.10
CA ASP A 9 -2.48 11.41 -26.05
C ASP A 9 -2.99 10.82 -27.38
N ARG A 10 -4.27 10.43 -27.44
CA ARG A 10 -4.92 9.79 -28.58
C ARG A 10 -4.90 10.65 -29.85
N ASP A 11 -4.88 11.97 -29.69
CA ASP A 11 -4.81 12.95 -30.78
C ASP A 11 -3.36 13.31 -31.18
N GLY A 12 -2.35 12.71 -30.55
CA GLY A 12 -0.93 12.96 -30.79
C GLY A 12 -0.36 14.18 -30.04
N SER A 13 -1.19 14.91 -29.31
CA SER A 13 -0.74 15.97 -28.40
C SER A 13 0.04 15.39 -27.22
N THR A 14 0.77 16.24 -26.50
CA THR A 14 1.50 15.84 -25.29
C THR A 14 0.64 16.12 -24.07
N THR A 15 0.52 15.15 -23.16
CA THR A 15 -0.21 15.34 -21.90
C THR A 15 0.58 16.22 -20.93
N TYR A 16 -0.11 17.17 -20.30
CA TYR A 16 0.41 18.05 -19.25
C TYR A 16 -0.38 17.84 -17.96
N GLY A 17 0.33 17.79 -16.83
CA GLY A 17 -0.27 17.53 -15.52
C GLY A 17 -0.94 18.78 -14.93
N GLY A 18 -1.56 18.63 -13.75
CA GLY A 18 -2.35 19.68 -13.10
C GLY A 18 -1.58 20.83 -12.45
N TYR A 19 -0.30 21.03 -12.79
CA TYR A 19 0.46 22.23 -12.35
C TYR A 19 0.22 23.36 -13.35
N SER A 20 -1.06 23.70 -13.51
CA SER A 20 -1.61 24.68 -14.45
C SER A 20 -2.78 25.40 -13.80
N ASP A 21 -3.20 26.52 -14.38
CA ASP A 21 -4.40 27.27 -13.98
C ASP A 21 -5.70 26.60 -14.45
N ILE A 22 -5.67 25.92 -15.60
CA ILE A 22 -6.81 25.25 -16.22
C ILE A 22 -6.44 23.81 -16.60
N MET A 23 -7.40 22.89 -16.44
CA MET A 23 -7.30 21.50 -16.84
C MET A 23 -8.55 21.09 -17.62
N VAL A 24 -8.36 20.39 -18.75
CA VAL A 24 -9.43 19.77 -19.54
C VAL A 24 -9.22 18.28 -19.50
N THR A 25 -10.27 17.51 -19.20
CA THR A 25 -10.22 16.05 -19.17
C THR A 25 -11.54 15.48 -19.69
N ASP A 26 -11.49 14.25 -20.19
CA ASP A 26 -12.68 13.50 -20.59
C ASP A 26 -13.52 13.16 -19.34
N GLU A 27 -14.85 13.26 -19.45
CA GLU A 27 -15.77 13.05 -18.34
C GLU A 27 -15.62 11.67 -17.68
N HIS A 28 -15.18 10.66 -18.43
CA HIS A 28 -14.93 9.32 -17.93
C HIS A 28 -13.79 9.26 -16.90
N TYR A 29 -12.85 10.21 -16.95
CA TYR A 29 -11.73 10.30 -16.02
C TYR A 29 -11.93 11.36 -14.94
N ALA A 30 -13.05 12.10 -14.97
CA ALA A 30 -13.42 13.05 -13.92
C ALA A 30 -14.16 12.34 -12.79
N VAL A 31 -13.88 12.73 -11.55
CA VAL A 31 -14.59 12.23 -10.35
C VAL A 31 -15.19 13.38 -9.58
N ALA A 32 -16.44 13.21 -9.14
CA ALA A 32 -17.10 14.19 -8.29
C ALA A 32 -16.51 14.16 -6.88
N ILE A 33 -16.13 15.33 -6.36
CA ILE A 33 -15.66 15.48 -4.98
C ILE A 33 -16.87 15.77 -4.08
N PRO A 34 -17.09 15.00 -3.00
CA PRO A 34 -18.19 15.27 -2.06
C PRO A 34 -18.06 16.64 -1.38
N ASP A 35 -19.18 17.34 -1.18
CA ASP A 35 -19.21 18.69 -0.58
C ASP A 35 -18.66 18.74 0.86
N ASN A 36 -18.71 17.61 1.57
CA ASN A 36 -18.21 17.49 2.94
C ASN A 36 -16.71 17.18 3.03
N LEU A 37 -16.01 17.09 1.89
CA LEU A 37 -14.58 16.82 1.83
C LEU A 37 -13.82 18.08 1.38
N PRO A 38 -12.95 18.66 2.23
CA PRO A 38 -12.19 19.85 1.85
C PRO A 38 -11.25 19.52 0.68
N LEU A 39 -11.19 20.43 -0.31
CA LEU A 39 -10.54 20.18 -1.60
C LEU A 39 -9.03 19.94 -1.49
N ASP A 40 -8.37 20.64 -0.58
CA ASP A 40 -6.95 20.46 -0.27
C ASP A 40 -6.64 19.07 0.29
N GLY A 41 -7.53 18.54 1.14
CA GLY A 41 -7.48 17.18 1.65
C GLY A 41 -7.87 16.10 0.63
N ALA A 42 -8.69 16.45 -0.36
CA ALA A 42 -9.15 15.55 -1.41
C ALA A 42 -8.05 15.25 -2.44
N ALA A 43 -7.23 16.24 -2.79
CA ALA A 43 -6.23 16.11 -3.86
C ALA A 43 -5.27 14.91 -3.68
N PRO A 44 -4.68 14.64 -2.49
CA PRO A 44 -3.82 13.46 -2.29
C PRO A 44 -4.56 12.11 -2.43
N LEU A 45 -5.89 12.08 -2.25
CA LEU A 45 -6.66 10.85 -2.33
C LEU A 45 -6.76 10.32 -3.77
N LEU A 46 -6.70 11.21 -4.76
CA LEU A 46 -6.79 10.88 -6.19
C LEU A 46 -5.60 10.05 -6.70
N CYS A 47 -4.50 10.01 -5.94
CA CYS A 47 -3.34 9.18 -6.25
C CYS A 47 -2.99 8.24 -5.08
N ALA A 48 -2.51 8.77 -3.96
CA ALA A 48 -2.09 7.96 -2.82
C ALA A 48 -3.27 7.21 -2.20
N GLY A 49 -4.44 7.86 -2.10
CA GLY A 49 -5.64 7.27 -1.52
C GLY A 49 -6.13 6.06 -2.28
N ILE A 50 -6.37 6.20 -3.58
CA ILE A 50 -6.84 5.07 -4.39
C ILE A 50 -5.81 3.93 -4.45
N THR A 51 -4.51 4.26 -4.46
CA THR A 51 -3.41 3.28 -4.48
C THR A 51 -3.43 2.35 -3.26
N VAL A 52 -3.78 2.86 -2.08
CA VAL A 52 -3.86 2.04 -0.85
C VAL A 52 -5.26 1.47 -0.63
N TYR A 53 -6.31 2.21 -0.98
CA TYR A 53 -7.70 1.80 -0.79
C TYR A 53 -8.07 0.60 -1.64
N SER A 54 -7.67 0.61 -2.92
CA SER A 54 -8.10 -0.39 -3.87
C SER A 54 -7.62 -1.81 -3.55
N PRO A 55 -6.34 -2.07 -3.19
CA PRO A 55 -5.94 -3.41 -2.77
C PRO A 55 -6.61 -3.85 -1.47
N LEU A 56 -6.84 -2.94 -0.51
CA LEU A 56 -7.60 -3.27 0.71
C LEU A 56 -9.01 -3.77 0.39
N LYS A 57 -9.69 -3.12 -0.56
CA LYS A 57 -11.04 -3.52 -1.00
C LYS A 57 -11.02 -4.80 -1.85
N ASN A 58 -10.23 -4.83 -2.91
CA ASN A 58 -10.26 -5.90 -3.91
C ASN A 58 -9.82 -7.26 -3.35
N TYR A 59 -8.99 -7.28 -2.32
CA TYR A 59 -8.54 -8.51 -1.68
C TYR A 59 -9.38 -8.93 -0.46
N GLY A 60 -10.51 -8.25 -0.20
CA GLY A 60 -11.39 -8.53 0.94
C GLY A 60 -10.69 -8.31 2.29
N LEU A 61 -9.80 -7.33 2.33
CA LEU A 61 -8.89 -7.01 3.43
C LEU A 61 -9.37 -5.82 4.25
N ASN A 62 -10.56 -5.32 3.97
CA ASN A 62 -11.23 -4.22 4.65
C ASN A 62 -12.21 -4.70 5.73
N ARG A 63 -11.96 -5.86 6.33
CA ARG A 63 -12.82 -6.45 7.37
C ARG A 63 -12.32 -6.07 8.75
N PRO A 64 -13.19 -5.60 9.67
CA PRO A 64 -12.81 -5.34 11.05
C PRO A 64 -12.17 -6.56 11.72
N GLY A 65 -11.21 -6.31 12.61
CA GLY A 65 -10.48 -7.35 13.34
C GLY A 65 -9.27 -7.94 12.61
N LEU A 66 -9.02 -7.55 11.35
CA LEU A 66 -7.75 -7.84 10.69
C LEU A 66 -6.63 -6.92 11.19
N HIS A 67 -5.39 -7.40 11.15
CA HIS A 67 -4.19 -6.70 11.54
C HIS A 67 -3.30 -6.40 10.32
N VAL A 68 -3.13 -5.11 10.01
CA VAL A 68 -2.30 -4.65 8.89
C VAL A 68 -0.99 -4.02 9.36
N GLY A 69 0.10 -4.37 8.69
CA GLY A 69 1.37 -3.65 8.74
C GLY A 69 1.45 -2.62 7.63
N VAL A 70 1.91 -1.40 7.93
CA VAL A 70 2.23 -0.37 6.94
C VAL A 70 3.73 -0.11 6.99
N VAL A 71 4.45 -0.45 5.92
CA VAL A 71 5.90 -0.24 5.83
C VAL A 71 6.18 1.11 5.20
N GLY A 72 6.94 1.94 5.93
CA GLY A 72 7.23 3.30 5.55
C GLY A 72 6.10 4.26 5.93
N LEU A 73 6.48 5.35 6.59
CA LEU A 73 5.58 6.41 7.01
C LEU A 73 5.93 7.71 6.25
N GLY A 74 5.30 7.88 5.10
CA GLY A 74 5.42 9.05 4.21
C GLY A 74 4.04 9.36 3.60
N GLY A 75 4.00 9.93 2.38
CA GLY A 75 2.73 10.31 1.74
C GLY A 75 1.72 9.15 1.62
N LEU A 76 2.13 8.02 1.02
CA LEU A 76 1.27 6.83 0.92
C LEU A 76 1.04 6.17 2.29
N GLY A 77 2.09 6.05 3.11
CA GLY A 77 2.01 5.41 4.42
C GLY A 77 0.99 6.07 5.35
N HIS A 78 0.97 7.41 5.41
CA HIS A 78 -0.01 8.16 6.21
C HIS A 78 -1.44 7.86 5.76
N VAL A 79 -1.66 7.85 4.44
CA VAL A 79 -2.98 7.59 3.86
C VAL A 79 -3.39 6.13 4.08
N ALA A 80 -2.44 5.18 4.02
CA ALA A 80 -2.68 3.76 4.32
C ALA A 80 -3.14 3.55 5.77
N VAL A 81 -2.46 4.18 6.73
CA VAL A 81 -2.85 4.10 8.16
C VAL A 81 -4.27 4.66 8.34
N LYS A 82 -4.56 5.85 7.79
CA LYS A 82 -5.89 6.47 7.91
C LYS A 82 -7.01 5.60 7.33
N PHE A 83 -6.83 5.05 6.12
CA PHE A 83 -7.82 4.15 5.54
C PHE A 83 -7.99 2.87 6.35
N ALA A 84 -6.90 2.25 6.80
CA ALA A 84 -6.96 1.03 7.59
C ALA A 84 -7.67 1.25 8.94
N LYS A 85 -7.39 2.35 9.64
CA LYS A 85 -8.11 2.73 10.87
C LYS A 85 -9.58 3.00 10.62
N ALA A 86 -9.91 3.74 9.55
CA ALA A 86 -11.30 4.00 9.17
C ALA A 86 -12.07 2.72 8.81
N MET A 87 -11.38 1.67 8.35
CA MET A 87 -11.95 0.34 8.08
C MET A 87 -12.00 -0.58 9.32
N GLY A 88 -11.59 -0.09 10.50
CA GLY A 88 -11.62 -0.87 11.75
C GLY A 88 -10.53 -1.93 11.87
N LEU A 89 -9.42 -1.77 11.14
CA LEU A 89 -8.25 -2.64 11.30
C LEU A 89 -7.38 -2.21 12.48
N LYS A 90 -6.68 -3.19 13.05
CA LYS A 90 -5.50 -2.92 13.88
C LYS A 90 -4.33 -2.60 12.97
N VAL A 91 -3.61 -1.51 13.24
CA VAL A 91 -2.55 -0.99 12.38
C VAL A 91 -1.22 -0.97 13.11
N THR A 92 -0.22 -1.64 12.55
CA THR A 92 1.18 -1.51 12.96
C THR A 92 1.95 -0.74 11.90
N VAL A 93 2.61 0.36 12.26
CA VAL A 93 3.57 1.02 11.37
C VAL A 93 4.94 0.37 11.54
N ILE A 94 5.62 0.08 10.43
CA ILE A 94 6.95 -0.53 10.39
C ILE A 94 7.88 0.49 9.73
N SER A 95 8.94 0.90 10.44
CA SER A 95 9.88 1.90 9.94
C SER A 95 11.31 1.62 10.41
N THR A 96 12.29 2.08 9.64
CA THR A 96 13.70 2.10 10.06
C THR A 96 14.04 3.23 11.03
N SER A 97 13.18 4.25 11.14
CA SER A 97 13.44 5.48 11.90
C SER A 97 12.59 5.51 13.17
N PRO A 98 13.17 5.30 14.37
CA PRO A 98 12.42 5.34 15.63
C PRO A 98 11.75 6.70 15.89
N SER A 99 12.31 7.79 15.36
CA SER A 99 11.77 9.14 15.47
C SER A 99 10.37 9.31 14.87
N LYS A 100 9.94 8.41 13.97
CA LYS A 100 8.60 8.43 13.37
C LYS A 100 7.52 7.81 14.26
N LYS A 101 7.88 7.29 15.44
CA LYS A 101 6.94 6.62 16.34
C LYS A 101 5.83 7.55 16.82
N GLU A 102 6.19 8.72 17.33
CA GLU A 102 5.21 9.72 17.81
C GLU A 102 4.27 10.15 16.68
N GLU A 103 4.83 10.46 15.51
CA GLU A 103 4.04 10.81 14.33
C GLU A 103 3.09 9.68 13.88
N ALA A 104 3.50 8.41 13.98
CA ALA A 104 2.68 7.26 13.61
C ALA A 104 1.50 7.04 14.57
N ILE A 105 1.72 7.24 15.86
CA ILE A 105 0.71 6.98 16.89
C ILE A 105 -0.26 8.17 17.00
N ASP A 106 0.25 9.39 17.12
CA ASP A 106 -0.58 10.53 17.53
C ASP A 106 -1.41 11.13 16.40
N ARG A 107 -0.90 11.10 15.16
CA ARG A 107 -1.55 11.78 14.03
C ARG A 107 -2.50 10.88 13.24
N PRO A 108 -2.03 9.77 12.62
CA PRO A 108 -2.89 8.89 11.87
C PRO A 108 -3.52 7.79 12.75
N GLY A 109 -3.11 7.66 14.02
CA GLY A 109 -3.75 6.76 14.98
C GLY A 109 -3.33 5.30 14.87
N ALA A 110 -2.07 4.99 14.52
CA ALA A 110 -1.61 3.60 14.51
C ALA A 110 -1.66 3.00 15.92
N ASP A 111 -1.96 1.71 16.03
CA ASP A 111 -2.06 1.01 17.31
C ASP A 111 -0.68 0.60 17.84
N LEU A 112 0.25 0.29 16.93
CA LEU A 112 1.59 -0.18 17.24
C LEU A 112 2.62 0.41 16.28
N PHE A 113 3.87 0.43 16.73
CA PHE A 113 5.02 0.84 15.94
C PHE A 113 6.16 -0.16 16.11
N LEU A 114 6.73 -0.62 15.00
CA LEU A 114 7.88 -1.53 14.97
C LEU A 114 9.06 -0.85 14.29
N VAL A 115 10.22 -0.93 14.95
CA VAL A 115 11.49 -0.55 14.34
C VAL A 115 12.03 -1.75 13.58
N SER A 116 12.12 -1.66 12.25
CA SER A 116 12.49 -2.81 11.41
C SER A 116 13.93 -3.29 11.60
N SER A 117 14.80 -2.45 12.18
CA SER A 117 16.18 -2.80 12.54
C SER A 117 16.33 -3.35 13.95
N ASP A 118 15.24 -3.43 14.74
CA ASP A 118 15.22 -4.01 16.07
C ASP A 118 14.79 -5.50 15.98
N PRO A 119 15.73 -6.46 16.17
CA PRO A 119 15.42 -7.88 16.02
C PRO A 119 14.41 -8.40 17.04
N GLU A 120 14.39 -7.85 18.26
CA GLU A 120 13.48 -8.32 19.31
C GLU A 120 12.04 -7.90 18.99
N GLN A 121 11.85 -6.66 18.55
CA GLN A 121 10.55 -6.18 18.09
C GLN A 121 10.04 -6.99 16.89
N MET A 122 10.90 -7.24 15.89
CA MET A 122 10.53 -8.03 14.71
C MET A 122 10.20 -9.47 15.07
N GLN A 123 10.99 -10.10 15.95
CA GLN A 123 10.76 -11.46 16.43
C GLN A 123 9.42 -11.58 17.18
N SER A 124 9.06 -10.59 17.99
CA SER A 124 7.80 -10.57 18.76
C SER A 124 6.55 -10.44 17.88
N ALA A 125 6.70 -9.88 16.67
CA ALA A 125 5.61 -9.63 15.73
C ALA A 125 5.51 -10.68 14.61
N MET A 126 6.34 -11.73 14.63
CA MET A 126 6.31 -12.79 13.63
C MET A 126 4.95 -13.49 13.55
N GLY A 127 4.44 -13.67 12.33
CA GLY A 127 3.19 -14.37 12.09
C GLY A 127 1.93 -13.68 12.63
N THR A 128 2.00 -12.38 12.95
CA THR A 128 0.87 -11.65 13.56
C THR A 128 0.04 -10.85 12.54
N LEU A 129 0.61 -10.51 11.39
CA LEU A 129 -0.02 -9.62 10.42
C LEU A 129 -0.80 -10.40 9.36
N ASP A 130 -2.05 -9.99 9.10
CA ASP A 130 -2.86 -10.47 7.99
C ASP A 130 -2.34 -9.92 6.65
N ILE A 131 -1.91 -8.67 6.68
CA ILE A 131 -1.66 -7.84 5.50
C ILE A 131 -0.46 -6.97 5.78
N ILE A 132 0.40 -6.78 4.77
CA ILE A 132 1.39 -5.72 4.77
C ILE A 132 1.19 -4.86 3.53
N ILE A 133 1.06 -3.55 3.72
CA ILE A 133 1.13 -2.55 2.65
C ILE A 133 2.51 -1.92 2.70
N ASP A 134 3.32 -2.24 1.70
CA ASP A 134 4.67 -1.70 1.57
C ASP A 134 4.70 -0.49 0.65
N THR A 135 4.99 0.67 1.26
CA THR A 135 5.02 1.97 0.60
C THR A 135 6.43 2.48 0.30
N VAL A 136 7.46 1.65 0.52
CA VAL A 136 8.86 2.05 0.41
C VAL A 136 9.32 2.03 -1.05
N SER A 137 9.68 3.19 -1.59
CA SER A 137 10.22 3.35 -2.95
C SER A 137 11.75 3.25 -3.01
N ALA A 138 12.38 2.62 -2.02
CA ALA A 138 13.81 2.33 -1.95
C ALA A 138 14.03 0.81 -1.88
N ALA A 139 15.18 0.34 -2.35
CA ALA A 139 15.55 -1.06 -2.21
C ALA A 139 15.66 -1.43 -0.72
N HIS A 140 14.99 -2.51 -0.32
CA HIS A 140 14.99 -3.00 1.05
C HIS A 140 14.70 -4.51 1.07
N ALA A 141 15.01 -5.17 2.20
CA ALA A 141 14.84 -6.61 2.33
C ALA A 141 13.37 -6.99 2.56
N LEU A 142 12.85 -7.90 1.74
CA LEU A 142 11.46 -8.38 1.85
C LEU A 142 11.29 -9.50 2.86
N LEU A 143 12.32 -10.32 3.08
CA LEU A 143 12.23 -11.51 3.93
C LEU A 143 11.76 -11.18 5.36
N PRO A 144 12.30 -10.17 6.07
CA PRO A 144 11.81 -9.82 7.41
C PRO A 144 10.35 -9.41 7.42
N LEU A 145 9.83 -8.80 6.34
CA LEU A 145 8.42 -8.42 6.23
C LEU A 145 7.54 -9.67 6.02
N VAL A 146 7.98 -10.61 5.19
CA VAL A 146 7.28 -11.88 4.96
C VAL A 146 7.16 -12.69 6.27
N GLU A 147 8.16 -12.63 7.14
CA GLU A 147 8.14 -13.32 8.44
C GLU A 147 7.12 -12.74 9.44
N LEU A 148 6.74 -11.47 9.28
CA LEU A 148 5.68 -10.85 10.07
C LEU A 148 4.28 -11.33 9.66
N LEU A 149 4.13 -11.84 8.44
CA LEU A 149 2.84 -12.31 7.94
C LEU A 149 2.46 -13.66 8.57
N ARG A 150 1.19 -13.78 8.96
CA ARG A 150 0.58 -15.06 9.31
C ARG A 150 0.47 -15.97 8.07
N SER A 151 0.12 -17.24 8.28
CA SER A 151 -0.19 -18.15 7.19
C SER A 151 -1.30 -17.58 6.28
N SER A 152 -1.08 -17.59 4.96
CA SER A 152 -1.95 -16.95 3.96
C SER A 152 -2.07 -15.42 4.06
N GLY A 153 -1.17 -14.77 4.79
CA GLY A 153 -1.05 -13.31 4.80
C GLY A 153 -0.60 -12.78 3.44
N LYS A 154 -0.88 -11.50 3.19
CA LYS A 154 -0.62 -10.85 1.90
C LYS A 154 0.36 -9.70 2.04
N LEU A 155 1.47 -9.75 1.29
CA LEU A 155 2.36 -8.61 1.08
C LEU A 155 1.93 -7.89 -0.21
N ILE A 156 1.50 -6.63 -0.06
CA ILE A 156 1.07 -5.76 -1.15
C ILE A 156 2.11 -4.66 -1.31
N MET A 157 2.84 -4.70 -2.42
CA MET A 157 3.85 -3.69 -2.74
C MET A 157 3.22 -2.60 -3.59
N VAL A 158 3.20 -1.38 -3.05
CA VAL A 158 2.76 -0.15 -3.74
C VAL A 158 3.90 0.86 -3.91
N GLY A 159 5.04 0.65 -3.24
CA GLY A 159 6.28 1.36 -3.51
C GLY A 159 6.86 1.02 -4.90
N ALA A 160 7.61 1.98 -5.46
CA ALA A 160 8.24 1.83 -6.77
C ALA A 160 9.77 2.01 -6.66
N PRO A 161 10.51 1.00 -6.16
CA PRO A 161 11.96 1.07 -6.05
C PRO A 161 12.63 1.05 -7.43
N GLN A 162 13.69 1.85 -7.60
CA GLN A 162 14.45 1.91 -8.85
C GLN A 162 15.27 0.64 -9.13
N ARG A 163 15.67 -0.07 -8.07
CA ARG A 163 16.38 -1.36 -8.16
C ARG A 163 15.41 -2.51 -7.91
N PRO A 164 15.55 -3.65 -8.61
CA PRO A 164 14.78 -4.84 -8.32
C PRO A 164 14.91 -5.23 -6.85
N LEU A 165 13.81 -5.67 -6.24
CA LEU A 165 13.83 -6.25 -4.91
C LEU A 165 14.27 -7.71 -5.01
N GLU A 166 15.16 -8.11 -4.12
CA GLU A 166 15.62 -9.49 -4.04
C GLU A 166 14.66 -10.31 -3.19
N LEU A 167 14.19 -11.42 -3.75
CA LEU A 167 13.40 -12.41 -3.04
C LEU A 167 14.19 -13.71 -2.96
N LEU A 168 14.63 -14.06 -1.75
CA LEU A 168 15.23 -15.36 -1.48
C LEU A 168 14.14 -16.44 -1.54
N ILE A 169 14.14 -17.22 -2.61
CA ILE A 169 13.35 -18.45 -2.71
C ILE A 169 14.04 -19.49 -1.83
N MET A 170 13.74 -19.49 -0.53
CA MET A 170 14.17 -20.59 0.33
C MET A 170 13.41 -21.87 -0.09
N PRO A 171 14.07 -23.04 -0.21
CA PRO A 171 13.34 -24.29 -0.19
C PRO A 171 12.59 -24.40 1.14
N PRO A 172 11.33 -24.86 1.16
CA PRO A 172 10.52 -24.84 2.37
C PRO A 172 11.21 -25.58 3.52
N LYS A 173 11.60 -24.86 4.57
CA LYS A 173 12.10 -25.46 5.82
C LYS A 173 10.94 -26.13 6.54
N LYS A 174 10.75 -27.43 6.28
CA LYS A 174 9.78 -28.38 6.88
C LYS A 174 8.30 -27.93 6.86
N PRO A 175 7.36 -28.84 6.56
CA PRO A 175 5.94 -28.51 6.69
C PRO A 175 5.63 -28.27 8.17
N ARG A 176 5.41 -27.01 8.57
CA ARG A 176 4.47 -26.76 9.67
C ARG A 176 3.12 -27.26 9.16
N ASN A 177 2.46 -28.14 9.91
CA ASN A 177 1.17 -28.75 9.57
C ASN A 177 0.18 -27.70 9.01
N LEU A 178 0.19 -27.53 7.69
CA LEU A 178 -0.72 -26.70 6.94
C LEU A 178 -1.88 -27.63 6.58
N GLY A 179 -2.92 -27.63 7.41
CA GLY A 179 -4.18 -28.32 7.14
C GLY A 179 -4.98 -27.71 5.97
N ASN A 180 -4.32 -27.02 5.03
CA ASN A 180 -4.95 -26.45 3.85
C ASN A 180 -3.93 -26.36 2.70
N PRO A 181 -4.10 -27.13 1.60
CA PRO A 181 -3.18 -27.13 0.46
C PRO A 181 -3.16 -25.82 -0.34
N ASN A 182 -4.03 -24.85 -0.04
CA ASN A 182 -4.18 -23.62 -0.82
C ASN A 182 -3.39 -22.40 -0.27
N GLY A 183 -2.56 -22.58 0.77
CA GLY A 183 -1.84 -21.50 1.46
C GLY A 183 -0.59 -20.96 0.75
N MET A 184 -0.60 -20.83 -0.58
CA MET A 184 0.53 -20.27 -1.32
C MET A 184 0.64 -18.76 -1.05
N LEU A 185 1.82 -18.30 -0.62
CA LEU A 185 2.14 -16.90 -0.35
C LEU A 185 1.87 -16.05 -1.62
N ALA A 186 0.74 -15.34 -1.63
CA ALA A 186 0.39 -14.47 -2.75
C ALA A 186 1.06 -13.11 -2.55
N MET A 187 2.26 -12.95 -3.09
CA MET A 187 2.86 -11.62 -3.26
C MET A 187 2.13 -10.91 -4.38
N VAL A 188 1.32 -9.91 -4.03
CA VAL A 188 0.62 -9.10 -5.02
C VAL A 188 1.48 -7.88 -5.29
N LEU A 189 2.21 -7.91 -6.40
CA LEU A 189 2.81 -6.71 -6.95
C LEU A 189 1.70 -5.84 -7.54
N CYS A 190 1.30 -4.82 -6.79
CA CYS A 190 0.28 -3.88 -7.21
C CYS A 190 0.88 -2.88 -8.21
N TYR A 191 0.98 -3.29 -9.48
CA TYR A 191 1.11 -2.34 -10.60
C TYR A 191 -0.23 -1.59 -10.78
N PHE A 192 -0.58 -0.74 -9.80
CA PHE A 192 -1.91 -0.14 -9.72
C PHE A 192 -2.15 0.98 -10.75
N LEU A 193 -1.08 1.64 -11.20
CA LEU A 193 -1.15 2.52 -12.37
C LEU A 193 -1.53 1.75 -13.66
N LEU A 194 -1.27 0.44 -13.75
CA LEU A 194 -1.52 -0.36 -14.95
C LEU A 194 -2.92 -0.99 -15.02
N LYS A 195 -3.60 -1.20 -13.88
CA LYS A 195 -4.92 -1.86 -13.85
C LYS A 195 -6.12 -0.94 -13.59
N LEU A 196 -5.94 0.25 -12.99
CA LEU A 196 -7.06 1.20 -12.84
C LEU A 196 -7.64 1.63 -14.20
N ILE A 197 -6.83 1.68 -15.27
CA ILE A 197 -7.30 1.97 -16.63
C ILE A 197 -8.02 0.77 -17.28
N ARG A 198 -7.86 -0.46 -16.76
CA ARG A 198 -8.45 -1.67 -17.37
C ARG A 198 -9.74 -2.13 -16.70
N ILE A 199 -10.19 -1.51 -15.61
CA ILE A 199 -11.43 -1.91 -14.91
C ILE A 199 -12.69 -1.25 -15.50
N HIS A 200 -12.57 -0.35 -16.50
CA HIS A 200 -13.72 0.24 -17.21
C HIS A 200 -13.64 0.08 -18.75
N LEU A 201 -12.98 -0.98 -19.23
CA LEU A 201 -12.97 -1.35 -20.65
C LEU A 201 -13.84 -2.59 -20.97
N LEU A 202 -14.91 -2.77 -20.18
CA LEU A 202 -16.08 -3.58 -20.51
C LEU A 202 -17.35 -2.84 -20.09
#